data_AF-A0A349LIW4-F1
#
_entry.id   AF-A0A349LIW4-F1
#
_cell.length_a   1.000
_cell.length_b   1.000
_cell.length_c   1.000
_cell.angle_alpha   90.00
_cell.angle_beta   90.00
_cell.angle_gamma   90.00
#
_symmetry.space_group_name_H-M   'P 1'
#
loop_
_entity.id
_entity.type
_entity.pdbx_description
1 polymer ?
#
loop_
_entity_poly.entity_id
_entity_poly.type
_entity_poly.pdbx_seq_one_letter_code
_entity_poly.pdbx_strand_id
1 'polypeptide(L)'
;MKTEMRFVLAVALMLAVLIGTNRLFPPPPMEDVVVTDPVETSEPLRGPESGGLPSSSQASDSQPSEVRGGDQAAEDASLPVQNVVVEGPLYRYIFSSRGAQLVSAELLGFQAINRGGPVQVVPDGASGYLGSKVVVEQDTLDLTDAVFRVEPAGGLNLAAEGGPKPLAFVYDHPSGNFTYRVSYTFDPDDYTIGISGSMDGVTRALLVTDLGEGLAYAEADSALEKRSMAYVYNHLQDGIRSTMLDKADPEIIEGPLVWAAFRSKFFVTAILSGARDDLVEDTGYLGGLLVRPADLPERVRVGVARTVSGGEEHAYRLFIGPQQYALLSSLGDGMEEVNPYGWRFFRPIIRPFVSIIMTVLTYLHTQFSMGYGWVLIVFGVMMRVVLFPLNHKAMKAQLRNMAVQPLVKQIQDKHK
;
A
#
# COMPACT_ATOMS: atom_id res chain seq x y z
N MET A 1 -19.25 26.65 -8.72
CA MET A 1 -20.54 26.25 -9.35
C MET A 1 -21.27 25.32 -8.39
N LYS A 2 -22.51 25.66 -8.03
CA LYS A 2 -23.32 24.92 -7.04
C LYS A 2 -23.58 23.48 -7.51
N THR A 3 -23.57 22.51 -6.58
CA THR A 3 -23.71 21.07 -6.81
C THR A 3 -24.94 20.71 -7.67
N GLU A 4 -26.03 21.45 -7.50
CA GLU A 4 -27.27 21.34 -8.28
C GLU A 4 -27.05 21.57 -9.78
N MET A 5 -26.20 22.54 -10.14
CA MET A 5 -25.91 22.86 -11.55
C MET A 5 -25.05 21.78 -12.21
N ARG A 6 -24.23 21.06 -11.44
CA ARG A 6 -23.46 19.90 -11.93
C ARG A 6 -24.36 18.69 -12.17
N PHE A 7 -25.36 18.47 -11.32
CA PHE A 7 -26.35 17.41 -11.47
C PHE A 7 -27.21 17.63 -12.72
N VAL A 8 -27.75 18.84 -12.91
CA VAL A 8 -28.55 19.18 -14.09
C VAL A 8 -27.74 19.05 -15.38
N LEU A 9 -26.47 19.47 -15.37
CA LEU A 9 -25.57 19.31 -16.51
C LEU A 9 -25.30 17.83 -16.82
N ALA A 10 -25.10 16.99 -15.80
CA ALA A 10 -24.88 15.56 -15.97
C ALA A 10 -26.11 14.86 -16.58
N VAL A 11 -27.32 15.19 -16.10
CA VAL A 11 -28.58 14.66 -16.64
C VAL A 11 -28.78 15.10 -18.10
N ALA A 12 -28.52 16.37 -18.41
CA ALA A 12 -28.62 16.89 -19.77
C ALA A 12 -27.62 16.22 -20.73
N LEU A 13 -26.38 15.99 -20.29
CA LEU A 13 -25.36 15.27 -21.07
C LEU A 13 -25.74 13.80 -21.29
N MET A 14 -26.28 13.14 -20.26
CA MET A 14 -26.73 11.75 -20.35
C MET A 14 -27.87 11.60 -21.38
N LEU A 15 -28.84 12.52 -21.36
CA LEU A 15 -29.92 12.60 -22.34
C LEU A 15 -29.40 12.90 -23.75
N ALA A 16 -28.46 13.83 -23.89
CA ALA A 16 -27.86 14.16 -25.19
C ALA A 16 -27.10 12.96 -25.78
N VAL A 17 -26.38 12.20 -24.95
CA VAL A 17 -25.70 10.97 -25.38
C VAL A 17 -26.72 9.90 -25.77
N LEU A 18 -27.77 9.68 -24.97
CA LEU A 18 -28.80 8.67 -25.24
C LEU A 18 -29.54 8.96 -26.56
N ILE A 19 -30.00 10.20 -26.73
CA ILE A 19 -30.72 10.64 -27.94
C ILE A 19 -29.78 10.65 -29.14
N GLY A 20 -28.55 11.15 -28.98
CA GLY A 20 -27.55 11.20 -30.03
C GLY A 20 -27.14 9.82 -30.51
N THR A 21 -26.92 8.86 -29.60
CA THR A 21 -26.57 7.49 -29.98
C THR A 21 -27.74 6.73 -30.59
N ASN A 22 -28.97 6.90 -30.10
CA ASN A 22 -30.16 6.28 -30.72
C ASN A 22 -30.45 6.83 -32.13
N ARG A 23 -30.18 8.12 -32.37
CA ARG A 23 -30.30 8.75 -33.71
C ARG A 23 -29.22 8.28 -34.68
N LEU A 24 -27.99 8.06 -34.21
CA LEU A 24 -26.86 7.63 -35.06
C LEU A 24 -26.81 6.11 -35.26
N PHE A 25 -27.38 5.34 -34.34
CA PHE A 25 -27.39 3.87 -34.33
C PHE A 25 -28.76 3.35 -33.85
N PRO A 26 -29.81 3.38 -34.70
CA PRO A 26 -31.09 2.79 -34.34
C PRO A 26 -30.90 1.28 -34.07
N PRO A 27 -31.46 0.73 -32.97
CA PRO A 27 -31.38 -0.69 -32.71
C PRO A 27 -32.06 -1.47 -33.85
N PRO A 28 -31.51 -2.62 -34.27
CA PRO A 28 -32.20 -3.48 -35.23
C PRO A 28 -33.55 -3.89 -34.64
N PRO A 29 -34.62 -4.00 -35.46
CA PRO A 29 -35.92 -4.44 -34.99
C PRO A 29 -35.78 -5.80 -34.30
N MET A 30 -36.18 -5.86 -33.04
CA MET A 30 -36.30 -7.12 -32.30
C MET A 30 -37.53 -7.85 -32.85
N GLU A 31 -37.33 -9.03 -33.42
CA GLU A 31 -38.42 -9.99 -33.63
C GLU A 31 -38.95 -10.43 -32.25
N ASP A 32 -40.27 -10.41 -32.11
CA ASP A 32 -41.00 -10.71 -30.90
C ASP A 32 -40.64 -12.10 -30.36
N VAL A 33 -39.90 -12.13 -29.25
CA VAL A 33 -39.85 -13.32 -28.40
C VAL A 33 -41.12 -13.29 -27.54
N VAL A 34 -42.03 -14.18 -27.89
CA VAL A 34 -43.25 -14.47 -27.12
C VAL A 34 -42.87 -14.85 -25.69
N VAL A 35 -43.22 -13.99 -24.74
CA VAL A 35 -43.20 -14.28 -23.31
C VAL A 35 -44.48 -15.04 -22.98
N THR A 36 -44.35 -16.26 -22.47
CA THR A 36 -45.44 -16.99 -21.81
C THR A 36 -45.22 -16.93 -20.30
N ASP A 37 -46.05 -16.15 -19.61
CA ASP A 37 -46.42 -16.39 -18.19
C ASP A 37 -47.50 -17.48 -18.15
N PRO A 38 -47.63 -18.31 -17.10
CA PRO A 38 -48.17 -17.87 -15.79
C PRO A 38 -47.53 -18.62 -14.57
N VAL A 39 -47.75 -18.30 -13.29
CA VAL A 39 -49.01 -18.35 -12.52
C VAL A 39 -48.80 -17.71 -11.12
N GLU A 40 -49.76 -16.87 -10.71
CA GLU A 40 -50.02 -16.46 -9.32
C GLU A 40 -50.45 -17.63 -8.43
N THR A 41 -50.03 -17.65 -7.17
CA THR A 41 -50.84 -18.22 -6.09
C THR A 41 -50.61 -17.43 -4.81
N SER A 42 -51.70 -16.91 -4.29
CA SER A 42 -51.84 -16.15 -3.06
C SER A 42 -52.29 -17.03 -1.88
N GLU A 43 -51.65 -16.80 -0.73
CA GLU A 43 -52.22 -16.73 0.65
C GLU A 43 -52.80 -17.98 1.36
N PRO A 44 -53.03 -17.98 2.71
CA PRO A 44 -52.53 -17.11 3.81
C PRO A 44 -52.26 -17.86 5.17
N LEU A 45 -52.03 -17.06 6.24
CA LEU A 45 -52.48 -17.19 7.65
C LEU A 45 -51.48 -17.55 8.79
N ARG A 46 -51.47 -16.59 9.75
CA ARG A 46 -51.49 -16.68 11.24
C ARG A 46 -50.19 -16.63 12.04
N GLY A 47 -50.04 -15.51 12.76
CA GLY A 47 -49.49 -15.46 14.13
C GLY A 47 -50.49 -16.02 15.17
N PRO A 48 -50.10 -16.14 16.45
CA PRO A 48 -50.18 -15.05 17.45
C PRO A 48 -48.83 -14.79 18.18
N GLU A 49 -48.50 -13.57 18.65
CA GLU A 49 -48.82 -12.97 19.99
C GLU A 49 -48.39 -13.86 21.18
N SER A 50 -47.86 -13.40 22.33
CA SER A 50 -47.64 -12.08 22.94
C SER A 50 -46.87 -12.30 24.28
N GLY A 51 -46.25 -11.23 24.81
CA GLY A 51 -45.95 -11.05 26.25
C GLY A 51 -44.54 -11.44 26.69
N GLY A 52 -43.76 -10.66 27.45
CA GLY A 52 -44.02 -9.40 28.16
C GLY A 52 -43.24 -9.37 29.49
N LEU A 53 -42.12 -8.62 29.53
CA LEU A 53 -41.51 -7.87 30.66
C LEU A 53 -41.15 -8.63 31.99
N PRO A 54 -40.50 -8.01 33.00
CA PRO A 54 -39.07 -7.62 33.07
C PRO A 54 -38.37 -8.00 34.41
N SER A 55 -37.10 -7.56 34.57
CA SER A 55 -36.36 -7.23 35.81
C SER A 55 -36.00 -8.29 36.87
N SER A 56 -34.68 -8.42 37.12
CA SER A 56 -34.02 -8.26 38.44
C SER A 56 -32.49 -8.42 38.24
N SER A 57 -31.66 -7.40 38.46
CA SER A 57 -31.10 -6.92 39.74
C SER A 57 -29.81 -7.66 40.15
N GLN A 58 -28.65 -6.99 40.08
CA GLN A 58 -27.83 -6.60 41.25
C GLN A 58 -26.44 -6.10 40.84
N ALA A 59 -26.05 -5.01 41.50
CA ALA A 59 -24.73 -4.39 41.48
C ALA A 59 -23.71 -5.20 42.29
N SER A 60 -22.42 -5.01 42.01
CA SER A 60 -21.40 -4.89 43.05
C SER A 60 -20.26 -4.01 42.58
N ASP A 61 -20.06 -3.01 43.42
CA ASP A 61 -19.02 -1.99 43.48
C ASP A 61 -17.77 -2.57 44.16
N SER A 62 -16.58 -2.19 43.70
CA SER A 62 -15.36 -2.18 44.52
C SER A 62 -14.17 -1.56 43.77
N GLN A 63 -13.96 -0.26 43.95
CA GLN A 63 -12.65 0.31 44.29
C GLN A 63 -12.41 0.10 45.81
N PRO A 64 -11.17 0.02 46.34
CA PRO A 64 -10.16 1.11 46.35
C PRO A 64 -8.71 0.56 46.20
N SER A 65 -7.60 1.30 46.12
CA SER A 65 -7.19 2.55 46.74
C SER A 65 -6.01 3.17 45.99
N GLU A 66 -5.93 4.50 46.00
CA GLU A 66 -4.69 5.24 45.86
C GLU A 66 -3.71 4.90 46.98
N VAL A 67 -2.44 4.73 46.64
CA VAL A 67 -1.32 4.95 47.57
C VAL A 67 -0.40 5.99 46.92
N ARG A 68 -0.48 7.22 47.42
CA ARG A 68 0.61 8.19 47.37
C ARG A 68 1.74 7.64 48.24
N GLY A 69 2.83 7.24 47.60
CA GLY A 69 4.14 7.09 48.21
C GLY A 69 5.12 7.92 47.40
N GLY A 70 5.45 9.10 47.88
CA GLY A 70 6.64 9.80 47.42
C GLY A 70 7.83 9.07 47.99
N ASP A 71 8.65 8.51 47.10
CA ASP A 71 10.04 8.23 47.40
C ASP A 71 10.87 8.86 46.27
N GLN A 72 11.56 9.94 46.61
CA GLN A 72 12.71 10.38 45.86
C GLN A 72 13.80 9.32 46.06
N ALA A 73 14.02 8.50 45.04
CA ALA A 73 15.17 7.62 44.96
C ALA A 73 15.75 7.72 43.55
N ALA A 74 16.96 8.28 43.49
CA ALA A 74 17.91 8.27 42.40
C ALA A 74 17.41 8.76 41.02
N GLU A 75 17.86 9.96 40.63
CA GLU A 75 18.13 10.26 39.23
C GLU A 75 19.19 9.27 38.73
N ASP A 76 18.74 8.10 38.27
CA ASP A 76 19.46 7.40 37.22
C ASP A 76 19.49 8.34 36.02
N ALA A 77 20.68 8.62 35.50
CA ALA A 77 20.88 9.33 34.26
C ALA A 77 20.44 8.44 33.07
N SER A 78 19.18 7.99 33.06
CA SER A 78 18.56 7.38 31.90
C SER A 78 18.33 8.48 30.87
N LEU A 79 18.82 8.29 29.64
CA LEU A 79 18.56 9.21 28.54
C LEU A 79 17.04 9.45 28.42
N PRO A 80 16.58 10.71 28.28
CA PRO A 80 15.16 10.99 28.17
C PRO A 80 14.59 10.36 26.90
N VAL A 81 13.46 9.67 27.03
CA VAL A 81 12.70 9.21 25.87
C VAL A 81 12.02 10.43 25.24
N GLN A 82 12.32 10.68 23.97
CA GLN A 82 11.85 11.83 23.23
C GLN A 82 11.42 11.43 21.82
N ASN A 83 10.43 12.15 21.30
CA ASN A 83 10.03 12.06 19.91
C ASN A 83 10.80 13.09 19.09
N VAL A 84 11.32 12.65 17.96
CA VAL A 84 12.17 13.41 17.06
C VAL A 84 11.41 13.57 15.75
N VAL A 85 11.22 14.82 15.33
CA VAL A 85 10.48 15.13 14.12
C VAL A 85 11.44 15.34 12.96
N VAL A 86 11.12 14.74 11.82
CA VAL A 86 11.76 14.97 10.53
C VAL A 86 10.69 15.52 9.60
N GLU A 87 10.81 16.78 9.22
CA GLU A 87 9.83 17.49 8.41
C GLU A 87 10.47 18.01 7.13
N GLY A 88 9.85 17.71 5.99
CA GLY A 88 10.24 18.21 4.67
C GLY A 88 9.02 18.55 3.83
N PRO A 89 9.19 18.96 2.56
CA PRO A 89 8.09 19.35 1.69
C PRO A 89 7.09 18.22 1.39
N LEU A 90 7.57 16.98 1.30
CA LEU A 90 6.79 15.81 0.89
C LEU A 90 6.24 15.00 2.07
N TYR A 91 6.89 15.06 3.22
CA TYR A 91 6.63 14.16 4.34
C TYR A 91 6.87 14.81 5.70
N ARG A 92 6.22 14.22 6.72
CA ARG A 92 6.46 14.51 8.13
C ARG A 92 6.53 13.20 8.90
N TYR A 93 7.71 12.88 9.39
CA TYR A 93 8.01 11.64 10.12
C TYR A 93 8.29 11.93 11.59
N ILE A 94 7.85 11.04 12.47
CA ILE A 94 8.14 11.11 13.91
C ILE A 94 8.79 9.81 14.31
N PHE A 95 10.00 9.91 14.85
CA PHE A 95 10.74 8.80 15.42
C PHE A 95 10.75 8.89 16.93
N SER A 96 10.76 7.75 17.61
CA SER A 96 10.99 7.66 19.06
C SER A 96 12.46 7.35 19.32
N SER A 97 13.08 8.06 20.27
CA SER A 97 14.42 7.71 20.75
C SER A 97 14.44 6.36 21.47
N ARG A 98 13.30 5.88 21.98
CA ARG A 98 13.12 4.48 22.37
C ARG A 98 12.93 3.62 21.12
N GLY A 99 13.82 2.66 20.94
CA GLY A 99 13.81 1.66 19.88
C GLY A 99 14.26 2.15 18.51
N ALA A 100 14.61 3.43 18.37
CA ALA A 100 14.81 4.10 17.08
C ALA A 100 13.63 3.87 16.10
N GLN A 101 12.41 3.77 16.64
CA GLN A 101 11.23 3.34 15.88
C GLN A 101 10.54 4.52 15.19
N LEU A 102 10.01 4.26 14.01
CA LEU A 102 9.11 5.17 13.30
C LEU A 102 7.71 5.07 13.92
N VAL A 103 7.27 6.14 14.57
CA VAL A 103 5.97 6.22 15.25
C VAL A 103 4.90 6.77 14.33
N SER A 104 5.26 7.68 13.43
CA SER A 104 4.34 8.33 12.50
C SER A 104 5.04 8.60 11.18
N ALA A 105 4.34 8.36 10.07
CA ALA A 105 4.79 8.72 8.74
C ALA A 105 3.68 9.34 7.88
N GLU A 106 3.63 10.67 7.84
CA GLU A 106 2.65 11.41 7.06
C GLU A 106 3.21 11.80 5.68
N LEU A 107 2.44 11.56 4.62
CA LEU A 107 2.72 11.98 3.25
C LEU A 107 1.90 13.24 2.94
N LEU A 108 2.55 14.40 2.97
CA LEU A 108 1.90 15.72 2.97
C LEU A 108 1.17 16.05 1.66
N GLY A 109 1.63 15.46 0.55
CA GLY A 109 1.02 15.63 -0.78
C GLY A 109 -0.31 14.89 -0.98
N PHE A 110 -0.74 14.05 -0.02
CA PHE A 110 -1.91 13.19 -0.18
C PHE A 110 -2.87 13.37 0.99
N GLN A 111 -4.17 13.43 0.72
CA GLN A 111 -5.20 13.59 1.75
C GLN A 111 -5.91 12.26 2.02
N ALA A 112 -6.00 11.88 3.29
CA ALA A 112 -6.76 10.73 3.73
C ALA A 112 -8.27 11.02 3.65
N ILE A 113 -9.02 10.13 3.03
CA ILE A 113 -10.46 10.30 2.80
C ILE A 113 -11.27 9.92 4.06
N ASN A 114 -10.80 8.94 4.82
CA ASN A 114 -11.50 8.43 6.01
C ASN A 114 -11.43 9.35 7.23
N ARG A 115 -10.32 10.06 7.44
CA ARG A 115 -10.08 10.88 8.65
C ARG A 115 -9.80 12.36 8.37
N GLY A 116 -9.57 12.73 7.12
CA GLY A 116 -9.09 14.07 6.75
C GLY A 116 -7.62 14.30 7.15
N GLY A 117 -6.99 15.30 6.54
CA GLY A 117 -5.57 15.58 6.72
C GLY A 117 -4.66 14.66 5.89
N PRO A 118 -3.33 14.75 6.08
CA PRO A 118 -2.37 13.97 5.31
C PRO A 118 -2.56 12.46 5.45
N VAL A 119 -2.14 11.71 4.42
CA VAL A 119 -2.08 10.24 4.52
C VAL A 119 -1.01 9.85 5.53
N GLN A 120 -1.44 9.28 6.64
CA GLN A 120 -0.58 8.62 7.61
C GLN A 120 -0.38 7.15 7.19
N VAL A 121 0.86 6.68 7.20
CA VAL A 121 1.24 5.33 6.77
C VAL A 121 1.31 4.35 7.93
N VAL A 122 1.77 4.79 9.10
CA VAL A 122 1.81 3.94 10.31
C VAL A 122 0.40 3.81 10.88
N PRO A 123 -0.16 2.60 11.06
CA PRO A 123 -1.49 2.41 11.65
C PRO A 123 -1.55 2.88 13.09
N ASP A 124 -2.70 3.42 13.49
CA ASP A 124 -2.94 3.82 14.87
C ASP A 124 -2.87 2.59 15.79
N GLY A 125 -2.11 2.69 16.88
CA GLY A 125 -1.91 1.58 17.84
C GLY A 125 -0.88 0.54 17.39
N ALA A 126 -0.33 0.63 16.17
CA ALA A 126 0.81 -0.19 15.78
C ALA A 126 2.11 0.38 16.38
N SER A 127 3.07 -0.51 16.65
CA SER A 127 4.40 -0.16 17.15
C SER A 127 5.46 -0.99 16.44
N GLY A 128 6.74 -0.67 16.66
CA GLY A 128 7.82 -1.51 16.18
C GLY A 128 8.35 -1.19 14.78
N TYR A 129 7.74 -0.29 14.00
CA TYR A 129 8.24 0.05 12.66
C TYR A 129 9.71 0.53 12.73
N LEU A 130 10.57 -0.11 11.93
CA LEU A 130 12.03 0.06 11.90
C LEU A 130 12.77 -0.34 13.19
N GLY A 131 12.05 -0.90 14.16
CA GLY A 131 12.64 -1.51 15.34
C GLY A 131 13.59 -2.63 14.93
N SER A 132 14.72 -2.71 15.63
CA SER A 132 15.83 -3.60 15.28
C SER A 132 16.05 -4.66 16.35
N LYS A 133 16.35 -5.88 15.93
CA LYS A 133 16.85 -6.96 16.80
C LYS A 133 18.16 -7.49 16.24
N VAL A 134 19.13 -7.71 17.10
CA VAL A 134 20.46 -8.21 16.74
C VAL A 134 20.61 -9.62 17.30
N VAL A 135 20.65 -10.61 16.41
CA VAL A 135 20.82 -12.01 16.79
C VAL A 135 22.28 -12.40 16.60
N VAL A 136 22.90 -12.91 17.66
CA VAL A 136 24.29 -13.38 17.67
C VAL A 136 24.28 -14.81 18.20
N GLU A 137 24.65 -15.77 17.36
CA GLU A 137 24.61 -17.20 17.67
C GLU A 137 23.23 -17.66 18.18
N GLN A 138 23.09 -17.91 19.48
CA GLN A 138 21.85 -18.34 20.14
C GLN A 138 21.19 -17.23 20.98
N ASP A 139 21.82 -16.06 21.07
CA ASP A 139 21.31 -14.92 21.85
C ASP A 139 20.67 -13.86 20.93
N THR A 140 19.70 -13.13 21.46
CA THR A 140 19.01 -12.06 20.75
C THR A 140 18.98 -10.81 21.61
N LEU A 141 19.70 -9.79 21.17
CA LEU A 141 19.59 -8.45 21.73
C LEU A 141 18.42 -7.73 21.07
N ASP A 142 17.34 -7.59 21.81
CA ASP A 142 16.17 -6.82 21.38
C ASP A 142 16.40 -5.32 21.65
N LEU A 143 16.52 -4.52 20.59
CA LEU A 143 16.74 -3.09 20.72
C LEU A 143 15.43 -2.29 20.69
N THR A 144 14.27 -2.95 20.58
CA THR A 144 12.99 -2.25 20.45
C THR A 144 12.59 -1.41 21.67
N ASP A 145 13.06 -1.77 22.86
CA ASP A 145 12.86 -1.01 24.10
C ASP A 145 14.10 -0.20 24.55
N ALA A 146 15.22 -0.33 23.84
CA ALA A 146 16.46 0.38 24.17
C ALA A 146 16.32 1.89 23.91
N VAL A 147 16.95 2.74 24.73
CA VAL A 147 16.93 4.19 24.52
C VAL A 147 18.20 4.62 23.80
N PHE A 148 18.01 5.23 22.62
CA PHE A 148 19.08 5.70 21.75
C PHE A 148 19.36 7.19 21.99
N ARG A 149 20.63 7.56 21.87
CA ARG A 149 21.03 8.96 21.68
C ARG A 149 20.76 9.36 20.23
N VAL A 150 20.20 10.54 20.04
CA VAL A 150 19.78 11.05 18.72
C VAL A 150 20.68 12.20 18.28
N GLU A 151 21.12 12.16 17.04
CA GLU A 151 22.01 13.16 16.42
C GLU A 151 21.47 13.58 15.05
N PRO A 152 20.99 14.83 14.86
CA PRO A 152 20.81 15.89 15.86
C PRO A 152 19.61 15.65 16.79
N ALA A 153 19.76 16.01 18.07
CA ALA A 153 18.71 15.81 19.09
C ALA A 153 17.40 16.56 18.82
N GLY A 154 17.45 17.67 18.06
CA GLY A 154 16.28 18.48 17.70
C GLY A 154 15.50 17.96 16.48
N GLY A 155 15.94 16.87 15.86
CA GLY A 155 15.38 16.37 14.60
C GLY A 155 15.81 17.20 13.39
N LEU A 156 15.06 17.09 12.31
CA LEU A 156 15.40 17.68 11.02
C LEU A 156 14.25 18.53 10.48
N ASN A 157 14.60 19.70 9.96
CA ASN A 157 13.74 20.49 9.10
C ASN A 157 14.46 20.68 7.75
N LEU A 158 13.87 20.12 6.70
CA LEU A 158 14.40 20.12 5.35
C LEU A 158 13.62 21.12 4.49
N ALA A 159 14.35 21.99 3.81
CA ALA A 159 13.79 22.87 2.79
C ALA A 159 13.89 22.20 1.42
N ALA A 160 12.95 22.50 0.51
CA ALA A 160 13.01 22.06 -0.88
C ALA A 160 14.36 22.43 -1.51
N GLU A 161 14.93 21.55 -2.33
CA GLU A 161 16.25 21.71 -2.97
C GLU A 161 17.43 21.86 -1.98
N GLY A 162 17.21 21.59 -0.69
CA GLY A 162 18.22 21.72 0.38
C GLY A 162 19.22 20.56 0.49
N GLY A 163 19.07 19.54 -0.36
CA GLY A 163 19.88 18.32 -0.39
C GLY A 163 19.64 17.36 0.79
N PRO A 164 20.23 16.15 0.75
CA PRO A 164 20.00 15.14 1.77
C PRO A 164 20.62 15.47 3.13
N LYS A 165 19.95 15.10 4.23
CA LYS A 165 20.44 15.29 5.61
C LYS A 165 20.29 14.01 6.47
N PRO A 166 21.30 13.64 7.27
CA PRO A 166 21.24 12.46 8.12
C PRO A 166 20.62 12.73 9.50
N LEU A 167 19.93 11.72 10.05
CA LEU A 167 19.51 11.59 11.45
C LEU A 167 20.02 10.25 11.98
N ALA A 168 20.88 10.28 12.99
CA ALA A 168 21.47 9.08 13.57
C ALA A 168 20.89 8.75 14.95
N PHE A 169 20.74 7.45 15.21
CA PHE A 169 20.42 6.86 16.49
C PHE A 169 21.60 6.00 16.91
N VAL A 170 22.12 6.25 18.11
CA VAL A 170 23.29 5.56 18.68
C VAL A 170 22.89 4.90 19.99
N TYR A 171 23.08 3.59 20.08
CA TYR A 171 22.88 2.81 21.29
C TYR A 171 24.23 2.27 21.77
N ASP A 172 24.58 2.63 23.00
CA ASP A 172 25.75 2.12 23.70
C ASP A 172 25.26 1.13 24.77
N HIS A 173 25.61 -0.15 24.64
CA HIS A 173 25.18 -1.17 25.58
C HIS A 173 25.79 -0.91 26.96
N PRO A 174 25.04 -1.05 28.08
CA PRO A 174 25.55 -0.75 29.42
C PRO A 174 26.79 -1.55 29.85
N SER A 175 27.05 -2.70 29.21
CA SER A 175 28.28 -3.48 29.44
C SER A 175 29.54 -2.85 28.84
N GLY A 176 29.41 -1.84 27.96
CA GLY A 176 30.52 -1.16 27.28
C GLY A 176 31.12 -1.93 26.08
N ASN A 177 30.66 -3.15 25.81
CA ASN A 177 31.26 -4.02 24.80
C ASN A 177 30.52 -4.03 23.46
N PHE A 178 29.41 -3.30 23.33
CA PHE A 178 28.59 -3.28 22.12
C PHE A 178 28.05 -1.87 21.87
N THR A 179 28.21 -1.40 20.64
CA THR A 179 27.60 -0.14 20.16
C THR A 179 26.91 -0.39 18.84
N TYR A 180 25.68 0.07 18.72
CA TYR A 180 24.91 0.05 17.48
C TYR A 180 24.60 1.48 17.03
N ARG A 181 24.96 1.82 15.80
CA ARG A 181 24.63 3.08 15.15
C ARG A 181 23.76 2.80 13.92
N VAL A 182 22.65 3.50 13.80
CA VAL A 182 21.83 3.53 12.58
C VAL A 182 21.56 4.98 12.17
N SER A 183 21.78 5.30 10.91
CA SER A 183 21.66 6.63 10.33
C SER A 183 20.64 6.60 9.19
N TYR A 184 19.66 7.49 9.25
CA TYR A 184 18.64 7.70 8.25
C TYR A 184 18.93 8.99 7.48
N THR A 185 19.19 8.90 6.19
CA THR A 185 19.44 10.03 5.30
C THR A 185 18.18 10.38 4.53
N PHE A 186 17.69 11.59 4.76
CA PHE A 186 16.44 12.11 4.20
C PHE A 186 16.71 13.13 3.11
N ASP A 187 16.09 12.95 1.95
CA ASP A 187 16.10 13.92 0.85
C ASP A 187 14.77 14.70 0.84
N PRO A 188 14.76 16.05 0.81
CA PRO A 188 13.51 16.82 0.78
C PRO A 188 12.64 16.54 -0.45
N ASP A 189 13.24 16.09 -1.56
CA ASP A 189 12.58 15.97 -2.86
C ASP A 189 12.31 14.49 -3.24
N ASP A 190 12.58 13.54 -2.33
CA ASP A 190 12.37 12.10 -2.54
C ASP A 190 11.72 11.40 -1.34
N TYR A 191 10.92 10.36 -1.61
CA TYR A 191 10.32 9.47 -0.61
C TYR A 191 11.25 8.33 -0.15
N THR A 192 12.41 8.21 -0.76
CA THR A 192 13.43 7.20 -0.46
C THR A 192 14.37 7.70 0.63
N ILE A 193 14.44 6.95 1.73
CA ILE A 193 15.30 7.18 2.86
C ILE A 193 16.49 6.23 2.75
N GLY A 194 17.70 6.79 2.70
CA GLY A 194 18.91 5.98 2.80
C GLY A 194 19.12 5.54 4.24
N ILE A 195 19.45 4.28 4.47
CA ILE A 195 19.76 3.77 5.81
C ILE A 195 21.17 3.20 5.77
N SER A 196 22.04 3.70 6.65
CA SER A 196 23.32 3.07 6.92
C SER A 196 23.45 2.74 8.40
N GLY A 197 24.13 1.64 8.71
CA GLY A 197 24.32 1.19 10.08
C GLY A 197 25.68 0.58 10.29
N SER A 198 26.13 0.57 11.54
CA SER A 198 27.35 -0.09 11.97
C SER A 198 27.15 -0.70 13.36
N MET A 199 27.83 -1.81 13.60
CA MET A 199 27.82 -2.50 14.89
C MET A 199 29.25 -2.75 15.32
N ASP A 200 29.61 -2.29 16.51
CA ASP A 200 30.89 -2.60 17.13
C ASP A 200 30.66 -3.59 18.27
N GLY A 201 31.61 -4.51 18.48
CA GLY A 201 31.53 -5.50 19.57
C GLY A 201 31.01 -6.89 19.18
N VAL A 202 30.69 -7.11 17.90
CA VAL A 202 30.29 -8.41 17.35
C VAL A 202 31.12 -8.72 16.12
N THR A 203 31.39 -10.00 15.80
CA THR A 203 32.07 -10.35 14.54
C THR A 203 31.08 -10.49 13.39
N ARG A 204 29.97 -11.19 13.64
CA ARG A 204 28.90 -11.43 12.68
C ARG A 204 27.58 -11.51 13.44
N ALA A 205 26.56 -10.85 12.93
CA ALA A 205 25.22 -10.86 13.50
C ALA A 205 24.17 -10.94 12.40
N LEU A 206 22.97 -11.39 12.78
CA LEU A 206 21.78 -11.24 11.96
C LEU A 206 20.99 -10.04 12.50
N LEU A 207 20.93 -8.97 11.72
CA LEU A 207 20.08 -7.81 12.00
C LEU A 207 18.69 -8.08 11.43
N VAL A 208 17.67 -8.00 12.28
CA VAL A 208 16.26 -8.06 11.89
C VAL A 208 15.65 -6.68 12.07
N THR A 209 15.28 -6.03 10.98
CA THR A 209 14.58 -4.74 10.98
C THR A 209 13.10 -4.97 10.71
N ASP A 210 12.22 -4.48 11.58
CA ASP A 210 10.78 -4.66 11.45
C ASP A 210 10.18 -3.68 10.42
N LEU A 211 9.46 -4.19 9.42
CA LEU A 211 8.71 -3.39 8.45
C LEU A 211 7.33 -2.95 9.02
N GLY A 212 6.94 -3.50 10.17
CA GLY A 212 5.70 -3.23 10.86
C GLY A 212 4.57 -4.19 10.49
N GLU A 213 3.33 -3.74 10.67
CA GLU A 213 2.10 -4.53 10.55
C GLU A 213 1.22 -4.06 9.40
N GLY A 214 1.81 -3.82 8.23
CA GLY A 214 1.11 -3.28 7.06
C GLY A 214 1.06 -1.76 7.03
N LEU A 215 0.01 -1.21 6.40
CA LEU A 215 -0.18 0.23 6.22
C LEU A 215 -1.48 0.68 6.91
N ALA A 216 -1.56 1.93 7.30
CA ALA A 216 -2.81 2.51 7.79
C ALA A 216 -3.83 2.63 6.64
N TYR A 217 -5.11 2.60 6.98
CA TYR A 217 -6.17 2.87 6.01
C TYR A 217 -6.28 4.36 5.71
N ALA A 218 -6.49 4.70 4.44
CA ALA A 218 -6.66 6.07 3.97
C ALA A 218 -7.95 6.27 3.15
N GLU A 219 -8.60 5.18 2.73
CA GLU A 219 -9.78 5.22 1.87
C GLU A 219 -11.09 5.26 2.68
N ALA A 220 -12.16 5.80 2.06
CA ALA A 220 -13.50 5.84 2.67
C ALA A 220 -14.04 4.46 3.05
N ASP A 221 -13.74 3.43 2.23
CA ASP A 221 -14.09 2.05 2.50
C ASP A 221 -12.84 1.27 2.94
N SER A 222 -12.58 1.30 4.24
CA SER A 222 -11.44 0.59 4.84
C SER A 222 -11.57 -0.94 4.75
N ALA A 223 -12.78 -1.48 4.62
CA ALA A 223 -12.99 -2.92 4.47
C ALA A 223 -12.54 -3.41 3.09
N LEU A 224 -12.83 -2.63 2.04
CA LEU A 224 -12.32 -2.92 0.70
C LEU A 224 -10.81 -2.69 0.62
N GLU A 225 -10.30 -1.62 1.24
CA GLU A 225 -8.87 -1.32 1.26
C GLU A 225 -8.08 -2.47 1.91
N LYS A 226 -8.55 -2.98 3.04
CA LYS A 226 -7.99 -4.15 3.73
C LYS A 226 -7.78 -5.35 2.81
N ARG A 227 -8.79 -5.72 2.02
CA ARG A 227 -8.73 -6.86 1.08
C ARG A 227 -7.74 -6.66 -0.07
N SER A 228 -7.32 -5.41 -0.31
CA SER A 228 -6.32 -5.09 -1.32
C SER A 228 -4.90 -5.07 -0.77
N MET A 229 -4.71 -5.01 0.56
CA MET A 229 -3.39 -4.95 1.18
C MET A 229 -2.65 -6.28 1.04
N ALA A 230 -1.35 -6.19 0.76
CA ALA A 230 -0.48 -7.36 0.68
C ALA A 230 0.92 -7.03 1.22
N TYR A 231 1.59 -8.05 1.75
CA TYR A 231 3.05 -8.04 1.78
C TYR A 231 3.56 -8.68 0.47
N VAL A 232 4.65 -8.13 -0.03
CA VAL A 232 5.21 -8.46 -1.33
C VAL A 232 6.72 -8.52 -1.18
N TYR A 233 7.35 -9.48 -1.83
CA TYR A 233 8.80 -9.57 -1.85
C TYR A 233 9.28 -10.02 -3.22
N ASN A 234 10.52 -9.67 -3.54
CA ASN A 234 11.20 -10.12 -4.75
C ASN A 234 12.34 -11.05 -4.38
N HIS A 235 12.13 -12.35 -4.59
CA HIS A 235 13.17 -13.35 -4.42
C HIS A 235 14.05 -13.38 -5.67
N LEU A 236 15.37 -13.43 -5.50
CA LEU A 236 16.33 -13.35 -6.61
C LEU A 236 16.07 -14.41 -7.71
N GLN A 237 15.70 -15.62 -7.30
CA GLN A 237 15.43 -16.75 -8.20
C GLN A 237 13.93 -16.85 -8.61
N ASP A 238 13.02 -16.88 -7.64
CA ASP A 238 11.59 -17.10 -7.88
C ASP A 238 10.81 -15.85 -8.34
N GLY A 239 11.45 -14.69 -8.30
CA GLY A 239 10.87 -13.39 -8.62
C GLY A 239 9.87 -12.91 -7.58
N ILE A 240 8.95 -12.06 -8.03
CA ILE A 240 8.00 -11.38 -7.15
C ILE A 240 6.89 -12.34 -6.68
N ARG A 241 6.61 -12.29 -5.38
CA ARG A 241 5.50 -12.99 -4.71
C ARG A 241 4.71 -11.99 -3.89
N SER A 242 3.39 -12.14 -3.87
CA SER A 242 2.46 -11.25 -3.16
C SER A 242 1.44 -12.09 -2.42
N THR A 243 1.31 -11.83 -1.13
CA THR A 243 0.35 -12.50 -0.24
C THR A 243 -0.53 -11.45 0.42
N MET A 244 -1.86 -11.63 0.33
CA MET A 244 -2.83 -10.72 0.94
C MET A 244 -2.72 -10.81 2.47
N LEU A 245 -2.77 -9.68 3.18
CA LEU A 245 -2.59 -9.66 4.64
C LEU A 245 -3.66 -10.48 5.38
N ASP A 246 -4.90 -10.46 4.89
CA ASP A 246 -6.04 -11.16 5.48
C ASP A 246 -5.98 -12.69 5.31
N LYS A 247 -5.04 -13.19 4.51
CA LYS A 247 -4.82 -14.62 4.21
C LYS A 247 -3.38 -15.06 4.52
N ALA A 248 -2.62 -14.20 5.19
CA ALA A 248 -1.23 -14.47 5.51
C ALA A 248 -1.14 -15.35 6.75
N ASP A 249 -0.48 -16.49 6.61
CA ASP A 249 -0.10 -17.33 7.74
C ASP A 249 1.34 -16.99 8.19
N PRO A 250 1.69 -17.25 9.46
CA PRO A 250 3.07 -17.11 9.93
C PRO A 250 4.01 -18.04 9.16
N GLU A 251 5.08 -17.48 8.60
CA GLU A 251 6.06 -18.23 7.81
C GLU A 251 7.44 -17.57 7.87
N ILE A 252 8.46 -18.36 7.52
CA ILE A 252 9.81 -17.86 7.30
C ILE A 252 10.08 -17.97 5.80
N ILE A 253 10.43 -16.85 5.18
CA ILE A 253 10.80 -16.79 3.78
C ILE A 253 12.32 -16.70 3.71
N GLU A 254 12.94 -17.71 3.12
CA GLU A 254 14.38 -17.72 2.89
C GLU A 254 14.74 -16.76 1.74
N GLY A 255 15.84 -16.03 1.89
CA GLY A 255 16.43 -15.23 0.83
C GLY A 255 17.35 -16.04 -0.10
N PRO A 256 18.10 -15.37 -0.98
CA PRO A 256 18.31 -13.92 -1.05
C PRO A 256 17.12 -13.17 -1.66
N LEU A 257 16.72 -12.08 -1.02
CA LEU A 257 15.66 -11.19 -1.51
C LEU A 257 16.27 -9.84 -1.91
N VAL A 258 15.71 -9.23 -2.96
CA VAL A 258 16.12 -7.91 -3.44
C VAL A 258 15.39 -6.80 -2.68
N TRP A 259 14.12 -7.03 -2.37
CA TRP A 259 13.32 -6.12 -1.57
C TRP A 259 12.13 -6.82 -0.95
N ALA A 260 11.57 -6.21 0.09
CA ALA A 260 10.33 -6.61 0.72
C ALA A 260 9.48 -5.37 1.04
N ALA A 261 8.17 -5.47 0.88
CA ALA A 261 7.27 -4.33 0.92
C ALA A 261 5.90 -4.70 1.50
N PHE A 262 5.25 -3.73 2.14
CA PHE A 262 3.81 -3.68 2.25
C PHE A 262 3.23 -2.76 1.18
N ARG A 263 2.10 -3.14 0.60
CA ARG A 263 1.35 -2.30 -0.32
C ARG A 263 -0.12 -2.20 0.06
N SER A 264 -0.71 -1.04 -0.23
CA SER A 264 -2.15 -0.85 -0.35
C SER A 264 -2.51 -0.61 -1.82
N LYS A 265 -3.71 -0.08 -2.07
CA LYS A 265 -4.13 0.33 -3.41
C LYS A 265 -3.26 1.46 -3.98
N PHE A 266 -2.82 2.39 -3.13
CA PHE A 266 -2.17 3.64 -3.56
C PHE A 266 -0.82 3.91 -2.94
N PHE A 267 -0.43 3.21 -1.87
CA PHE A 267 0.81 3.47 -1.15
C PHE A 267 1.63 2.20 -0.95
N VAL A 268 2.94 2.37 -0.81
CA VAL A 268 3.91 1.30 -0.61
C VAL A 268 4.92 1.73 0.45
N THR A 269 5.24 0.80 1.35
CA THR A 269 6.40 0.89 2.24
C THR A 269 7.31 -0.30 1.97
N ALA A 270 8.56 -0.06 1.60
CA ALA A 270 9.49 -1.11 1.17
C ALA A 270 10.89 -0.94 1.76
N ILE A 271 11.51 -2.06 2.15
CA ILE A 271 12.95 -2.16 2.40
C ILE A 271 13.59 -2.78 1.16
N LEU A 272 14.60 -2.12 0.61
CA LEU A 272 15.35 -2.55 -0.56
C LEU A 272 16.82 -2.76 -0.18
N SER A 273 17.43 -3.82 -0.73
CA SER A 273 18.88 -4.01 -0.61
C SER A 273 19.66 -2.90 -1.33
N GLY A 274 20.88 -2.68 -0.86
CA GLY A 274 21.86 -1.80 -1.47
C GLY A 274 21.70 -0.31 -1.12
N ALA A 275 22.83 0.40 -1.17
CA ALA A 275 22.88 1.85 -1.07
C ALA A 275 22.37 2.52 -2.36
N ARG A 276 21.95 3.78 -2.25
CA ARG A 276 21.53 4.60 -3.41
C ARG A 276 22.72 5.09 -4.24
N ASP A 277 23.87 5.28 -3.59
CA ASP A 277 25.14 5.67 -4.19
C ASP A 277 26.13 4.51 -4.07
N ASP A 278 26.93 4.29 -5.11
CA ASP A 278 28.01 3.31 -5.23
C ASP A 278 29.15 3.48 -4.19
N LEU A 279 28.94 4.30 -3.14
CA LEU A 279 29.90 4.65 -2.10
C LEU A 279 30.06 3.57 -1.03
N VAL A 280 29.09 2.65 -0.92
CA VAL A 280 29.18 1.47 -0.05
C VAL A 280 29.12 0.24 -0.96
N GLU A 281 30.18 -0.57 -0.99
CA GLU A 281 30.24 -1.86 -1.73
C GLU A 281 29.26 -2.93 -1.17
N ASP A 282 28.23 -2.52 -0.45
CA ASP A 282 27.20 -3.41 0.09
C ASP A 282 26.14 -3.66 -0.97
N THR A 283 26.46 -4.55 -1.91
CA THR A 283 25.51 -5.18 -2.85
C THR A 283 24.68 -6.28 -2.18
N GLY A 284 24.64 -6.31 -0.84
CA GLY A 284 24.06 -7.40 -0.07
C GLY A 284 22.56 -7.52 -0.27
N TYR A 285 22.11 -8.69 -0.71
CA TYR A 285 20.71 -9.09 -0.67
C TYR A 285 20.20 -9.16 0.77
N LEU A 286 18.89 -9.00 0.95
CA LEU A 286 18.22 -9.32 2.21
C LEU A 286 18.28 -10.84 2.41
N GLY A 287 18.54 -11.27 3.65
CA GLY A 287 18.72 -12.67 4.01
C GLY A 287 17.41 -13.47 4.08
N GLY A 288 16.29 -12.81 4.34
CA GLY A 288 14.96 -13.45 4.41
C GLY A 288 13.92 -12.59 5.12
N LEU A 289 12.70 -13.11 5.24
CA LEU A 289 11.60 -12.48 5.99
C LEU A 289 11.10 -13.39 7.11
N LEU A 290 10.72 -12.75 8.22
CA LEU A 290 10.04 -13.37 9.34
C LEU A 290 8.61 -12.82 9.37
N VAL A 291 7.65 -13.60 8.89
CA VAL A 291 6.23 -13.25 8.91
C VAL A 291 5.60 -13.84 10.17
N ARG A 292 5.03 -12.98 11.01
CA ARG A 292 4.48 -13.37 12.32
C ARG A 292 3.08 -12.78 12.50
N PRO A 293 2.27 -13.33 13.43
CA PRO A 293 1.03 -12.68 13.84
C PRO A 293 1.30 -11.24 14.28
N ALA A 294 0.44 -10.32 13.85
CA ALA A 294 0.45 -8.93 14.28
C ALA A 294 -0.37 -8.76 15.56
N ASP A 295 -0.13 -7.65 16.28
CA ASP A 295 -0.99 -7.22 17.39
C ASP A 295 -2.34 -6.70 16.85
N LEU A 296 -2.32 -6.10 15.65
CA LEU A 296 -3.53 -5.70 14.95
C LEU A 296 -4.27 -6.90 14.30
N PRO A 297 -5.61 -6.94 14.38
CA PRO A 297 -6.40 -8.07 13.88
C PRO A 297 -6.32 -8.20 12.36
N GLU A 298 -6.22 -9.45 11.89
CA GLU A 298 -6.15 -9.81 10.46
C GLU A 298 -5.02 -9.07 9.71
N ARG A 299 -3.87 -8.96 10.38
CA ARG A 299 -2.62 -8.47 9.83
C ARG A 299 -1.48 -9.41 10.18
N VAL A 300 -0.34 -9.21 9.54
CA VAL A 300 0.92 -9.86 9.88
C VAL A 300 2.00 -8.81 10.08
N ARG A 301 2.93 -9.13 10.97
CA ARG A 301 4.16 -8.38 11.18
C ARG A 301 5.27 -9.00 10.33
N VAL A 302 6.01 -8.16 9.61
CA VAL A 302 7.09 -8.63 8.73
C VAL A 302 8.43 -8.06 9.19
N GLY A 303 9.30 -8.93 9.70
CA GLY A 303 10.70 -8.61 9.98
C GLY A 303 11.58 -8.94 8.79
N VAL A 304 12.45 -8.03 8.38
CA VAL A 304 13.43 -8.21 7.30
C VAL A 304 14.78 -8.56 7.92
N ALA A 305 15.29 -9.75 7.62
CA ALA A 305 16.56 -10.22 8.15
C ALA A 305 17.70 -9.93 7.18
N ARG A 306 18.86 -9.52 7.70
CA ARG A 306 20.11 -9.36 6.95
C ARG A 306 21.30 -9.78 7.78
N THR A 307 22.31 -10.36 7.14
CA THR A 307 23.59 -10.61 7.80
C THR A 307 24.41 -9.32 7.81
N VAL A 308 25.05 -9.02 8.92
CA VAL A 308 25.98 -7.89 9.07
C VAL A 308 27.27 -8.36 9.73
N SER A 309 28.40 -7.83 9.28
CA SER A 309 29.69 -7.99 9.95
C SER A 309 29.89 -6.82 10.91
N GLY A 310 30.49 -7.06 12.07
CA GLY A 310 30.82 -5.93 12.96
C GLY A 310 32.03 -5.15 12.47
N GLY A 311 32.07 -3.86 12.78
CA GLY A 311 33.03 -2.88 12.30
C GLY A 311 32.84 -2.46 10.84
N GLU A 312 31.98 -3.13 10.08
CA GLU A 312 31.65 -2.78 8.69
C GLU A 312 30.34 -1.97 8.63
N GLU A 313 30.34 -0.93 7.80
CA GLU A 313 29.12 -0.19 7.50
C GLU A 313 28.27 -1.02 6.53
N HIS A 314 26.98 -1.12 6.84
CA HIS A 314 26.00 -1.78 6.00
C HIS A 314 24.92 -0.79 5.60
N ALA A 315 24.45 -0.89 4.36
CA ALA A 315 23.52 0.08 3.79
C ALA A 315 22.30 -0.61 3.17
N TYR A 316 21.17 0.09 3.18
CA TYR A 316 19.92 -0.31 2.55
C TYR A 316 19.02 0.91 2.36
N ARG A 317 17.93 0.75 1.62
CA ARG A 317 16.97 1.83 1.36
C ARG A 317 15.62 1.49 1.95
N LEU A 318 14.94 2.51 2.46
CA LEU A 318 13.55 2.46 2.87
C LEU A 318 12.76 3.40 1.97
N PHE A 319 11.72 2.92 1.32
CA PHE A 319 10.79 3.74 0.56
C PHE A 319 9.47 3.83 1.31
N ILE A 320 8.94 5.03 1.53
CA ILE A 320 7.60 5.26 2.08
C ILE A 320 6.90 6.29 1.19
N GLY A 321 6.03 5.83 0.30
CA GLY A 321 5.47 6.75 -0.69
C GLY A 321 4.34 6.19 -1.53
N PRO A 322 3.89 6.97 -2.53
CA PRO A 322 2.80 6.58 -3.41
C PRO A 322 3.25 5.51 -4.42
N GLN A 323 2.33 4.62 -4.79
CA GLN A 323 2.52 3.56 -5.79
C GLN A 323 2.47 4.12 -7.22
N GLN A 324 3.38 5.04 -7.54
CA GLN A 324 3.51 5.64 -8.88
C GLN A 324 4.56 4.89 -9.70
N TYR A 325 4.21 4.55 -10.95
CA TYR A 325 5.10 3.78 -11.82
C TYR A 325 6.49 4.42 -11.99
N ALA A 326 6.56 5.73 -12.23
CA ALA A 326 7.83 6.43 -12.45
C ALA A 326 8.75 6.38 -11.22
N LEU A 327 8.19 6.65 -10.03
CA LEU A 327 8.93 6.60 -8.76
C LEU A 327 9.42 5.17 -8.48
N LEU A 328 8.53 4.18 -8.56
CA LEU A 328 8.91 2.79 -8.32
C LEU A 328 9.93 2.27 -9.34
N SER A 329 9.80 2.65 -10.61
CA SER A 329 10.76 2.28 -11.65
C SER A 329 12.14 2.90 -11.42
N SER A 330 12.22 4.11 -10.83
CA SER A 330 13.50 4.73 -10.47
C SER A 330 14.20 4.06 -9.28
N LEU A 331 13.49 3.29 -8.46
CA LEU A 331 14.10 2.50 -7.38
C LEU A 331 14.88 1.29 -7.91
N GLY A 332 14.57 0.83 -9.12
CA GLY A 332 15.16 -0.34 -9.75
C GLY A 332 14.53 -1.66 -9.30
N ASP A 333 15.18 -2.78 -9.66
CA ASP A 333 14.89 -4.12 -9.15
C ASP A 333 13.45 -4.63 -9.33
N GLY A 334 12.75 -4.11 -10.34
CA GLY A 334 11.37 -4.47 -10.64
C GLY A 334 10.35 -3.96 -9.61
N MET A 335 10.69 -2.92 -8.84
CA MET A 335 9.78 -2.31 -7.87
C MET A 335 8.49 -1.78 -8.50
N GLU A 336 8.50 -1.38 -9.77
CA GLU A 336 7.28 -1.01 -10.51
C GLU A 336 6.29 -2.17 -10.65
N GLU A 337 6.73 -3.40 -10.38
CA GLU A 337 5.92 -4.62 -10.36
C GLU A 337 5.48 -5.06 -8.96
N VAL A 338 5.65 -4.22 -7.93
CA VAL A 338 5.16 -4.49 -6.55
C VAL A 338 3.68 -4.88 -6.52
N ASN A 339 2.90 -4.36 -7.48
CA ASN A 339 1.59 -4.90 -7.80
C ASN A 339 1.68 -5.68 -9.13
N PRO A 340 1.79 -7.02 -9.11
CA PRO A 340 1.92 -7.79 -10.32
C PRO A 340 0.63 -7.70 -11.16
N TYR A 341 0.64 -6.83 -12.17
CA TYR A 341 -0.50 -6.65 -13.07
C TYR A 341 -0.63 -7.83 -14.03
N GLY A 342 -1.77 -8.53 -13.96
CA GLY A 342 -2.18 -9.55 -14.92
C GLY A 342 -1.31 -10.82 -14.90
N TRP A 343 -1.65 -11.80 -15.75
CA TRP A 343 -0.84 -13.01 -15.87
C TRP A 343 0.53 -12.70 -16.48
N ARG A 344 1.57 -13.37 -15.98
CA ARG A 344 2.98 -13.05 -16.30
C ARG A 344 3.28 -12.96 -17.79
N PHE A 345 2.66 -13.83 -18.57
CA PHE A 345 2.87 -13.96 -20.01
C PHE A 345 2.18 -12.87 -20.85
N PHE A 346 1.16 -12.17 -20.32
CA PHE A 346 0.51 -11.07 -21.03
C PHE A 346 1.19 -9.71 -20.81
N ARG A 347 2.05 -9.58 -19.79
CA ARG A 347 2.80 -8.35 -19.49
C ARG A 347 3.50 -7.69 -20.69
N PRO A 348 4.25 -8.41 -21.56
CA PRO A 348 4.92 -7.78 -22.71
C PRO A 348 3.95 -7.17 -23.72
N ILE A 349 2.71 -7.67 -23.79
CA ILE A 349 1.66 -7.13 -24.66
C ILE A 349 0.93 -5.96 -23.99
N ILE A 350 0.66 -6.08 -22.68
CA ILE A 350 -0.12 -5.09 -21.92
C ILE A 350 0.69 -3.82 -21.67
N ARG A 351 1.98 -3.91 -21.31
CA ARG A 351 2.84 -2.75 -20.99
C ARG A 351 2.86 -1.66 -22.06
N PRO A 352 3.15 -1.95 -23.35
CA PRO A 352 3.16 -0.90 -24.37
C PRO A 352 1.78 -0.28 -24.53
N PHE A 353 0.71 -1.07 -24.46
CA PHE A 353 -0.66 -0.57 -24.57
C PHE A 353 -1.05 0.36 -23.42
N VAL A 354 -0.77 -0.04 -22.17
CA VAL A 354 -1.04 0.79 -20.97
C VAL A 354 -0.19 2.06 -21.00
N SER A 355 1.08 1.96 -21.39
CA SER A 355 1.97 3.11 -21.51
C SER A 355 1.44 4.13 -22.51
N ILE A 356 0.97 3.69 -23.69
CA ILE A 356 0.35 4.57 -24.68
C ILE A 356 -0.88 5.26 -24.09
N ILE A 357 -1.77 4.51 -23.42
CA ILE A 357 -2.99 5.08 -22.81
C ILE A 357 -2.63 6.12 -21.76
N MET A 358 -1.73 5.80 -20.84
CA MET A 358 -1.30 6.71 -19.77
C MET A 358 -0.63 7.96 -20.35
N THR A 359 0.18 7.81 -21.39
CA THR A 359 0.81 8.94 -22.10
C THR A 359 -0.24 9.87 -22.69
N VAL A 360 -1.25 9.32 -23.38
CA VAL A 360 -2.36 10.10 -23.96
C VAL A 360 -3.18 10.80 -22.87
N LEU A 361 -3.54 10.09 -21.80
CA LEU A 361 -4.32 10.67 -20.68
C LEU A 361 -3.54 11.80 -19.99
N THR A 362 -2.25 11.60 -19.72
CA THR A 362 -1.39 12.60 -19.10
C THR A 362 -1.17 13.79 -20.02
N TYR A 363 -0.97 13.57 -21.33
CA TYR A 363 -0.89 14.63 -22.34
C TYR A 363 -2.18 15.46 -22.39
N LEU A 364 -3.34 14.79 -22.41
CA LEU A 364 -4.64 15.47 -22.39
C LEU A 364 -4.83 16.32 -21.12
N HIS A 365 -4.47 15.79 -19.95
CA HIS A 365 -4.56 16.52 -18.70
C HIS A 365 -3.62 17.74 -18.66
N THR A 366 -2.35 17.53 -19.02
CA THR A 366 -1.30 18.55 -18.92
C THR A 366 -1.42 19.65 -19.96
N GLN A 367 -1.66 19.32 -21.23
CA GLN A 367 -1.73 20.31 -22.31
C GLN A 367 -3.02 21.11 -22.29
N PHE A 368 -4.14 20.47 -21.95
CA PHE A 368 -5.44 21.14 -21.97
C PHE A 368 -5.90 21.62 -20.60
N SER A 369 -5.12 21.38 -19.53
CA SER A 369 -5.46 21.74 -18.15
C SER A 369 -6.88 21.32 -17.74
N MET A 370 -7.36 20.21 -18.29
CA MET A 370 -8.72 19.70 -18.05
C MET A 370 -8.70 18.78 -16.83
N GLY A 371 -9.70 18.90 -15.95
CA GLY A 371 -9.86 17.94 -14.85
C GLY A 371 -10.03 16.51 -15.37
N TYR A 372 -9.52 15.52 -14.63
CA TYR A 372 -9.47 14.11 -15.05
C TYR A 372 -10.80 13.53 -15.57
N GLY A 373 -11.96 14.00 -15.07
CA GLY A 373 -13.27 13.58 -15.57
C GLY A 373 -13.49 13.93 -17.05
N TRP A 374 -13.08 15.14 -17.48
CA TRP A 374 -13.17 15.54 -18.90
C TRP A 374 -12.16 14.79 -19.76
N VAL A 375 -10.96 14.56 -19.22
CA VAL A 375 -9.94 13.75 -19.89
C VAL A 375 -10.49 12.35 -20.23
N LEU A 376 -11.22 11.71 -19.30
CA LEU A 376 -11.85 10.42 -19.55
C LEU A 376 -12.96 10.47 -20.61
N ILE A 377 -13.78 11.53 -20.63
CA ILE A 377 -14.81 11.71 -21.66
C ILE A 377 -14.16 11.85 -23.05
N VAL A 378 -13.17 12.74 -23.17
CA VAL A 378 -12.44 12.95 -24.44
C VAL A 378 -11.75 11.67 -24.89
N PHE A 379 -11.08 10.98 -23.96
CA PHE A 379 -10.43 9.71 -24.24
C PHE A 379 -11.43 8.64 -24.71
N GLY A 380 -12.60 8.54 -24.08
CA GLY A 380 -13.66 7.61 -24.50
C GLY A 380 -14.18 7.90 -25.91
N VAL A 381 -14.40 9.17 -26.25
CA VAL A 381 -14.80 9.58 -27.61
C VAL A 381 -13.70 9.27 -28.61
N MET A 382 -12.44 9.61 -28.29
CA MET A 382 -11.28 9.33 -29.14
C MET A 382 -11.15 7.84 -29.42
N MET A 383 -11.27 7.00 -28.39
CA MET A 383 -11.19 5.55 -28.52
C MET A 383 -12.33 4.99 -29.40
N ARG A 384 -13.54 5.55 -29.29
CA ARG A 384 -14.67 5.17 -30.15
C ARG A 384 -14.42 5.50 -31.63
N VAL A 385 -13.76 6.63 -31.91
CA VAL A 385 -13.35 7.00 -33.28
C VAL A 385 -12.25 6.08 -33.80
N VAL A 386 -11.21 5.83 -33.00
CA VAL A 386 -10.10 4.94 -33.37
C VAL A 386 -10.59 3.50 -33.62
N LEU A 387 -11.52 3.01 -32.80
CA LEU A 387 -12.08 1.66 -32.92
C LEU A 387 -13.25 1.58 -33.92
N PHE A 388 -13.74 2.70 -34.46
CA PHE A 388 -14.84 2.72 -35.42
C PHE A 388 -14.67 1.77 -36.62
N PRO A 389 -13.54 1.76 -37.35
CA PRO A 389 -13.37 0.87 -38.51
C PRO A 389 -13.38 -0.61 -38.10
N LEU A 390 -12.81 -0.94 -36.93
CA LEU A 390 -12.82 -2.28 -36.39
C LEU A 390 -14.23 -2.72 -36.00
N ASN A 391 -14.94 -1.87 -35.25
CA ASN A 391 -16.32 -2.11 -34.85
C ASN A 391 -17.25 -2.26 -36.06
N HIS A 392 -17.06 -1.45 -37.10
CA HIS A 392 -17.83 -1.56 -38.33
C HIS A 392 -17.58 -2.91 -39.06
N LYS A 393 -16.31 -3.35 -39.14
CA LYS A 393 -15.97 -4.67 -39.69
C LYS A 393 -16.56 -5.80 -38.86
N ALA A 394 -16.52 -5.70 -37.53
CA ALA A 394 -17.10 -6.68 -36.61
C ALA A 394 -18.62 -6.79 -36.81
N MET A 395 -19.34 -5.66 -36.88
CA MET A 395 -20.78 -5.67 -37.16
C MET A 395 -21.10 -6.31 -38.52
N LYS A 396 -20.32 -6.00 -39.57
CA LYS A 396 -20.49 -6.62 -40.89
C LYS A 396 -20.22 -8.13 -40.88
N ALA A 397 -19.31 -8.62 -40.05
CA ALA A 397 -19.08 -10.05 -39.87
C ALA A 397 -20.24 -10.71 -39.11
N GLN A 398 -20.76 -10.07 -38.07
CA GLN A 398 -21.89 -10.56 -37.29
C GLN A 398 -23.17 -10.67 -38.15
N LEU A 399 -23.47 -9.65 -38.96
CA LEU A 399 -24.61 -9.68 -39.89
C LEU A 399 -24.51 -10.83 -40.91
N ARG A 400 -23.30 -11.11 -41.41
CA ARG A 400 -23.07 -12.25 -42.31
C ARG A 400 -23.30 -13.59 -41.60
N ASN A 401 -22.83 -13.73 -40.36
CA ASN A 401 -23.08 -14.96 -39.59
C ASN A 401 -24.58 -15.16 -39.31
N MET A 402 -25.31 -14.10 -38.97
CA MET A 402 -26.78 -14.16 -38.80
C MET A 402 -27.48 -14.63 -40.08
N ALA A 403 -27.05 -14.16 -41.26
CA ALA A 403 -27.60 -14.60 -42.54
C ALA A 403 -27.30 -16.09 -42.86
N VAL A 404 -26.19 -16.64 -42.33
CA VAL A 404 -25.79 -18.04 -42.56
C VAL A 404 -26.45 -19.02 -41.58
N GLN A 405 -26.79 -18.58 -40.36
CA GLN A 405 -27.47 -19.42 -39.35
C GLN A 405 -28.73 -20.17 -39.85
N PRO A 406 -29.67 -19.56 -40.62
CA PRO A 406 -30.85 -20.28 -41.11
C PRO A 406 -30.50 -21.36 -42.15
N LEU A 407 -29.48 -21.14 -42.98
CA LEU A 407 -29.00 -22.13 -43.96
C LEU A 407 -28.35 -23.32 -43.26
N VAL A 408 -27.59 -23.08 -42.19
CA VAL A 408 -26.98 -24.14 -41.37
C VAL A 408 -28.06 -24.98 -40.69
N LYS A 409 -29.13 -24.37 -40.18
CA LYS A 409 -30.28 -25.11 -39.61
C LYS A 409 -30.95 -26.00 -40.65
N GLN A 410 -31.21 -25.49 -41.86
CA GLN A 410 -31.79 -26.30 -42.93
C GLN A 410 -30.92 -27.51 -43.32
N ILE A 411 -29.59 -27.36 -43.31
CA ILE A 411 -28.67 -28.48 -43.56
C ILE A 411 -28.69 -29.49 -42.41
N GLN A 412 -28.71 -29.02 -41.16
CA GLN A 412 -28.83 -29.89 -39.98
C GLN A 412 -30.15 -30.66 -39.96
N ASP A 413 -31.25 -30.04 -40.36
CA ASP A 413 -32.57 -30.67 -40.43
C ASP A 413 -32.67 -31.67 -41.59
N LYS A 414 -31.88 -31.49 -42.65
CA LYS A 414 -31.82 -32.40 -43.81
C LYS A 414 -30.89 -33.60 -43.61
N HIS A 415 -29.98 -33.55 -42.64
CA HIS A 415 -28.99 -34.60 -42.34
C HIS A 415 -29.11 -35.18 -40.92
N LYS A 416 -30.15 -34.81 -40.17
CA LYS A 416 -30.72 -35.63 -39.11
C LYS A 416 -31.59 -36.72 -39.72
#